data_AF-A0A419GQV4-F1
#
_entry.id   AF-A0A419GQV4-F1
#
_cell.length_a   1.000
_cell.length_b   1.000
_cell.length_c   1.000
_cell.angle_alpha   90.00
_cell.angle_beta   90.00
_cell.angle_gamma   90.00
#
_symmetry.space_group_name_H-M   'P 1'
#
loop_
_entity.id
_entity.type
_entity.pdbx_description
1 polymer ?
#
loop_
_entity_poly.entity_id
_entity_poly.type
_entity_poly.pdbx_seq_one_letter_code
_entity_poly.pdbx_strand_id
1 'polypeptide(L)'
;MELSENKGWSPYLAGALTGVVIILSAWIAKQYFGASACFVRIAGYIESFFSPEHVAGSEYFTLYNPTVDWQVMMVAGILIGAFISSKTDGSFQLKAVPDMWASRFGPSVVKRGVFAFIGGSIMMFGARLAGGCPSGYGLGAMVQMALSGLIVV
;
A
#
# COMPACT_ATOMS: atom_id res chain seq x y z
N MET A 1 -9.30 9.67 31.17
CA MET A 1 -8.53 9.69 29.91
C MET A 1 -9.50 10.18 28.86
N GLU A 2 -9.44 11.47 28.54
CA GLU A 2 -10.35 12.09 27.57
C GLU A 2 -10.16 11.39 26.22
N LEU A 3 -11.22 10.73 25.75
CA LEU A 3 -11.34 10.36 24.35
C LEU A 3 -11.53 11.67 23.59
N SER A 4 -10.44 12.27 23.10
CA SER A 4 -10.55 13.35 22.14
C SER A 4 -11.39 12.83 20.99
N GLU A 5 -12.62 13.33 20.83
CA GLU A 5 -13.43 13.19 19.61
C GLU A 5 -12.64 13.87 18.49
N ASN A 6 -11.65 13.17 17.95
CA ASN A 6 -11.01 13.60 16.74
C ASN A 6 -12.03 13.32 15.63
N LYS A 7 -12.83 14.34 15.30
CA LYS A 7 -13.77 14.33 14.18
C LYS A 7 -12.96 14.22 12.90
N GLY A 8 -12.57 12.99 12.59
CA GLY A 8 -12.02 12.63 11.28
C GLY A 8 -12.95 13.14 10.17
N TRP A 9 -12.41 13.26 8.96
CA TRP A 9 -13.18 13.74 7.82
C TRP A 9 -14.42 12.87 7.63
N SER A 10 -15.53 13.51 7.22
CA SER A 10 -16.75 12.79 6.87
C SER A 10 -16.42 11.65 5.91
N PRO A 11 -16.86 10.40 6.17
CA PRO A 11 -16.53 9.25 5.33
C PRO A 11 -17.00 9.45 3.89
N TYR A 12 -18.09 10.19 3.69
CA TYR A 12 -18.59 10.54 2.35
C TYR A 12 -17.64 11.50 1.62
N LEU A 13 -17.07 12.49 2.33
CA LEU A 13 -16.13 13.43 1.74
C LEU A 13 -14.81 12.74 1.40
N ALA A 14 -14.25 11.96 2.33
CA ALA A 14 -13.04 11.19 2.11
C ALA A 14 -13.20 10.18 0.96
N GLY A 15 -14.36 9.49 0.92
CA GLY A 15 -14.72 8.58 -0.16
C GLY A 15 -14.84 9.30 -1.51
N ALA A 16 -15.53 10.44 -1.57
CA ALA A 16 -15.67 11.22 -2.80
C ALA A 16 -14.33 11.69 -3.35
N LEU A 17 -13.44 12.20 -2.48
CA LEU A 17 -12.10 12.64 -2.89
C LEU A 17 -11.25 11.46 -3.37
N THR A 18 -11.32 10.32 -2.69
CA THR A 18 -10.66 9.08 -3.15
C THR A 18 -11.19 8.65 -4.52
N GLY A 19 -12.51 8.79 -4.74
CA GLY A 19 -13.18 8.61 -6.03
C GLY A 19 -12.66 9.52 -7.14
N VAL A 20 -12.45 10.80 -6.83
CA VAL A 20 -11.86 11.75 -7.79
C VAL A 20 -10.43 11.34 -8.15
N VAL A 21 -9.63 10.94 -7.16
CA VAL A 21 -8.24 10.52 -7.41
C VAL A 21 -8.20 9.27 -8.28
N ILE A 22 -9.08 8.28 -8.07
CA ILE A 22 -9.09 7.07 -8.91
C ILE A 22 -9.52 7.37 -10.36
N ILE A 23 -10.47 8.29 -10.57
CA ILE A 23 -10.88 8.74 -11.91
C ILE A 23 -9.72 9.45 -12.61
N LEU A 24 -9.06 10.39 -11.93
CA LEU A 24 -7.91 11.11 -12.48
C LEU A 24 -6.73 10.18 -12.79
N SER A 25 -6.48 9.20 -11.91
CA SER A 25 -5.50 8.14 -12.10
C SER A 25 -5.77 7.36 -13.39
N ALA A 26 -7.02 6.93 -13.60
CA ALA A 26 -7.41 6.21 -14.80
C ALA A 26 -7.35 7.10 -16.06
N TRP A 27 -7.69 8.39 -15.94
CA TRP A 27 -7.72 9.30 -17.08
C TRP A 27 -6.33 9.69 -17.58
N ILE A 28 -5.45 10.09 -16.64
CA ILE A 28 -4.11 10.64 -16.91
C ILE A 28 -3.08 9.51 -17.04
N ALA A 29 -2.99 8.65 -16.03
CA ALA A 29 -1.96 7.62 -15.95
C ALA A 29 -2.36 6.30 -16.64
N LYS A 30 -3.62 6.16 -17.08
CA LYS A 30 -4.18 4.90 -17.62
C LYS A 30 -4.00 3.71 -16.67
N GLN A 31 -3.83 3.97 -15.38
CA GLN A 31 -3.62 2.98 -14.34
C GLN A 31 -4.58 3.27 -13.19
N TYR A 32 -5.15 2.21 -12.62
CA TYR A 32 -5.95 2.27 -11.40
C TYR A 32 -5.05 2.13 -10.17
N PHE A 33 -5.65 2.18 -8.98
CA PHE A 33 -4.93 1.97 -7.74
C PHE A 33 -4.28 0.59 -7.69
N GLY A 34 -3.08 0.53 -7.12
CA GLY A 34 -2.31 -0.66 -6.86
C GLY A 34 -1.10 -0.30 -6.01
N ALA A 35 -0.75 -1.16 -5.06
CA ALA A 35 0.39 -0.94 -4.17
C ALA A 35 1.40 -2.11 -4.20
N SER A 36 0.93 -3.35 -4.31
CA SER A 36 1.79 -4.54 -4.24
C SER A 36 2.82 -4.63 -5.37
N ALA A 37 2.48 -4.18 -6.58
CA ALA A 37 3.43 -4.20 -7.71
C ALA A 37 4.60 -3.22 -7.52
N CYS A 38 4.42 -2.12 -6.78
CA CYS A 38 5.47 -1.13 -6.52
C CYS A 38 6.67 -1.75 -5.81
N PHE A 39 6.42 -2.61 -4.82
CA PHE A 39 7.49 -3.28 -4.07
C PHE A 39 8.32 -4.18 -4.97
N VAL A 40 7.67 -4.91 -5.88
CA VAL A 40 8.35 -5.78 -6.85
C VAL A 40 9.15 -4.96 -7.85
N ARG A 41 8.61 -3.86 -8.35
CA ARG A 41 9.30 -2.99 -9.31
C ARG A 41 10.51 -2.28 -8.70
N ILE A 42 10.39 -1.78 -7.47
CA ILE A 42 11.51 -1.18 -6.74
C ILE A 42 12.59 -2.25 -6.49
N ALA A 43 12.21 -3.45 -6.06
CA ALA A 43 13.15 -4.55 -5.87
C ALA A 43 13.85 -4.90 -7.18
N GLY A 44 13.11 -5.07 -8.29
CA GLY A 44 13.67 -5.34 -9.61
C GLY A 44 14.53 -4.19 -10.15
N TYR A 45 14.22 -2.94 -9.82
CA TYR A 45 15.03 -1.78 -10.18
C TYR A 45 16.35 -1.75 -9.41
N ILE A 46 16.34 -2.15 -8.13
CA ILE A 46 17.58 -2.31 -7.35
C ILE A 46 18.38 -3.50 -7.89
N GLU A 47 17.72 -4.62 -8.16
CA GLU A 47 18.35 -5.85 -8.65
C GLU A 47 18.96 -5.68 -10.05
N SER A 48 18.38 -4.85 -10.91
CA SER A 48 18.94 -4.56 -12.23
C SER A 48 20.27 -3.81 -12.17
N PHE A 49 20.57 -3.09 -11.08
CA PHE A 49 21.90 -2.51 -10.86
C PHE A 49 22.96 -3.54 -10.50
N PHE A 50 22.59 -4.63 -9.81
CA PHE A 50 23.53 -5.65 -9.35
C PHE A 50 23.68 -6.81 -10.34
N SER A 51 22.59 -7.23 -10.97
CA SER A 51 22.53 -8.40 -11.85
C SER A 51 21.55 -8.18 -13.01
N PRO A 52 21.91 -7.34 -14.00
CA PRO A 52 21.03 -7.03 -15.13
C PRO A 52 20.69 -8.26 -15.98
N GLU A 53 21.59 -9.25 -16.09
CA GLU A 53 21.33 -10.50 -16.81
C GLU A 53 20.21 -11.35 -16.16
N HIS A 54 20.12 -11.36 -14.83
CA HIS A 54 19.09 -12.12 -14.10
C HIS A 54 17.71 -11.48 -14.29
N VAL A 55 17.65 -10.15 -14.27
CA VAL A 55 16.41 -9.40 -14.46
C VAL A 55 15.91 -9.49 -15.90
N ALA A 56 16.81 -9.42 -16.89
CA ALA A 56 16.47 -9.56 -18.30
C ALA A 56 16.05 -10.98 -18.69
N GLY A 57 16.55 -12.01 -18.01
CA GLY A 57 16.22 -13.41 -18.26
C GLY A 57 14.97 -13.94 -17.55
N SER A 58 14.40 -13.16 -16.63
CA SER A 58 13.25 -13.59 -15.83
C SER A 58 11.92 -13.18 -16.47
N GLU A 59 11.07 -14.17 -16.75
CA GLU A 59 9.70 -13.94 -17.25
C GLU A 59 8.88 -13.09 -16.26
N TYR A 60 9.17 -13.20 -14.96
CA TYR A 60 8.51 -12.43 -13.92
C TYR A 60 8.84 -10.93 -13.98
N PHE A 61 10.10 -10.56 -14.21
CA PHE A 61 10.50 -9.14 -14.34
C PHE A 61 10.13 -8.55 -15.69
N THR A 62 9.96 -9.38 -16.72
CA THR A 62 9.34 -8.96 -17.99
C THR A 62 7.87 -8.54 -17.79
N LEU A 63 7.11 -9.28 -16.98
CA LEU A 63 5.73 -8.92 -16.62
C LEU A 63 5.66 -7.71 -15.68
N TYR A 64 6.59 -7.60 -14.73
CA TYR A 64 6.68 -6.51 -13.77
C TYR A 64 7.89 -5.64 -14.05
N ASN A 65 7.87 -4.97 -15.21
CA ASN A 65 8.97 -4.17 -15.69
C ASN A 65 9.49 -3.23 -14.58
N PRO A 66 10.80 -3.25 -14.26
CA PRO A 66 11.39 -2.50 -13.16
C PRO A 66 11.51 -1.02 -13.52
N THR A 67 10.37 -0.34 -13.55
CA THR A 67 10.27 1.10 -13.81
C THR A 67 9.53 1.79 -12.67
N VAL A 68 9.89 3.05 -12.44
CA VAL A 68 9.13 3.93 -11.56
C VAL A 68 7.90 4.37 -12.32
N ASP A 69 6.79 3.65 -12.11
CA ASP A 69 5.51 3.95 -12.73
C ASP A 69 4.60 4.77 -11.80
N TRP A 70 3.40 5.07 -12.30
CA TRP A 70 2.41 5.83 -11.54
C TRP A 70 2.10 5.21 -10.17
N GLN A 71 2.07 3.89 -10.05
CA GLN A 71 1.78 3.24 -8.77
C GLN A 71 2.88 3.51 -7.73
N VAL A 72 4.16 3.53 -8.14
CA VAL A 72 5.27 3.89 -7.26
C VAL A 72 5.13 5.35 -6.80
N MET A 73 4.80 6.26 -7.72
CA MET A 73 4.54 7.67 -7.39
C MET A 73 3.34 7.83 -6.45
N MET A 74 2.30 7.03 -6.63
CA MET A 74 1.10 7.05 -5.79
C MET A 74 1.40 6.57 -4.37
N VAL A 75 2.15 5.48 -4.20
CA VAL A 75 2.58 5.01 -2.86
C VAL A 75 3.47 6.05 -2.17
N ALA A 76 4.38 6.70 -2.90
CA ALA A 76 5.17 7.81 -2.37
C ALA A 76 4.28 9.01 -1.97
N GLY A 77 3.27 9.33 -2.78
CA GLY A 77 2.27 10.35 -2.49
C GLY A 77 1.45 10.04 -1.24
N ILE A 78 1.06 8.79 -1.02
CA ILE A 78 0.37 8.34 0.20
C ILE A 78 1.27 8.56 1.43
N LEU A 79 2.55 8.19 1.35
CA LEU A 79 3.51 8.39 2.43
C LEU A 79 3.63 9.88 2.81
N ILE A 80 3.84 10.74 1.81
CA ILE A 80 3.99 12.19 2.00
C ILE A 80 2.69 12.80 2.51
N GLY A 81 1.55 12.45 1.91
CA GLY A 81 0.24 12.96 2.28
C GLY A 81 -0.16 12.55 3.70
N ALA A 82 0.06 11.30 4.09
CA ALA A 82 -0.18 10.83 5.45
C ALA A 82 0.72 11.56 6.47
N PHE A 83 1.99 11.79 6.12
CA PHE A 83 2.90 12.54 6.97
C PHE A 83 2.44 13.99 7.18
N ILE A 84 2.13 14.72 6.09
CA ILE A 84 1.62 16.09 6.17
C ILE A 84 0.33 16.14 6.99
N SER A 85 -0.62 15.25 6.70
CA SER A 85 -1.91 15.18 7.40
C SER A 85 -1.72 14.95 8.91
N SER A 86 -0.89 13.98 9.30
CA SER A 86 -0.61 13.69 10.71
C SER A 86 0.08 14.85 11.44
N LYS A 87 0.87 15.66 10.73
CA LYS A 87 1.53 16.85 11.29
C LYS A 87 0.54 18.00 11.46
N THR A 88 -0.33 18.22 10.48
CA THR A 88 -1.34 19.30 10.54
C THR A 88 -2.44 19.02 11.56
N ASP A 89 -2.81 17.74 11.73
CA ASP A 89 -3.81 17.30 12.72
C ASP A 89 -3.20 17.16 14.14
N GLY A 90 -1.88 17.28 14.28
CA GLY A 90 -1.19 17.11 15.56
C GLY A 90 -1.18 15.66 16.09
N SER A 91 -1.68 14.70 15.31
CA SER A 91 -1.75 13.28 15.66
C SER A 91 -0.46 12.49 15.37
N PHE A 92 0.57 13.13 14.82
CA PHE A 92 1.86 12.50 14.56
C PHE A 92 2.52 12.01 15.85
N GLN A 93 2.72 10.70 15.97
CA GLN A 93 3.40 10.07 17.11
C GLN A 93 4.39 9.01 16.63
N LEU A 94 5.64 9.11 17.09
CA LEU A 94 6.66 8.06 16.89
C LEU A 94 6.42 6.94 17.89
N LYS A 95 5.80 5.85 17.42
CA LYS A 95 5.40 4.73 18.27
C LYS A 95 5.93 3.40 17.75
N ALA A 96 6.92 2.85 18.45
CA ALA A 96 7.53 1.56 18.10
C ALA A 96 6.61 0.37 18.37
N VAL A 97 5.74 0.47 19.39
CA VAL A 97 4.77 -0.57 19.74
C VAL A 97 3.38 0.08 19.89
N PRO A 98 2.41 -0.25 19.03
CA PRO A 98 1.03 0.23 19.16
C PRO A 98 0.40 -0.19 20.49
N ASP A 99 -0.46 0.64 21.08
CA ASP A 99 -1.10 0.33 22.39
C ASP A 99 -1.87 -0.98 22.36
N MET A 100 -2.56 -1.24 21.25
CA MET A 100 -3.30 -2.48 21.03
C MET A 100 -2.38 -3.72 21.05
N TRP A 101 -1.14 -3.59 20.59
CA TRP A 101 -0.15 -4.67 20.70
C TRP A 101 0.38 -4.77 22.12
N ALA A 102 0.75 -3.65 22.73
CA ALA A 102 1.31 -3.60 24.06
C ALA A 102 0.37 -4.20 25.11
N SER A 103 -0.94 -3.94 24.99
CA SER A 103 -1.97 -4.48 25.89
C SER A 103 -2.13 -6.00 25.80
N ARG A 104 -1.83 -6.60 24.64
CA ARG A 104 -2.06 -8.04 24.39
C ARG A 104 -0.81 -8.90 24.46
N PHE A 105 0.31 -8.40 23.97
CA PHE A 105 1.57 -9.14 23.78
C PHE A 105 2.76 -8.49 24.51
N GLY A 106 2.53 -7.38 25.20
CA GLY A 106 3.54 -6.64 25.96
C GLY A 106 4.31 -5.60 25.13
N PRO A 107 5.13 -4.76 25.78
CA PRO A 107 5.80 -3.60 25.17
C PRO A 107 7.06 -3.94 24.37
N SER A 108 7.32 -5.22 24.08
CA SER A 108 8.56 -5.64 23.44
C SER A 108 8.60 -5.25 21.95
N VAL A 109 9.49 -4.31 21.62
CA VAL A 109 9.75 -3.84 20.25
C VAL A 109 10.21 -4.98 19.35
N VAL A 110 11.13 -5.83 19.84
CA VAL A 110 11.68 -6.95 19.07
C VAL A 110 10.59 -7.97 18.73
N LYS A 111 9.75 -8.35 19.70
CA LYS A 111 8.62 -9.27 19.45
C LYS A 111 7.65 -8.67 18.42
N ARG A 112 7.29 -7.39 18.57
CA ARG A 112 6.42 -6.72 17.59
C ARG A 112 7.03 -6.72 16.20
N GLY A 113 8.32 -6.42 16.09
CA GLY A 113 9.07 -6.37 14.83
C GLY A 113 9.09 -7.70 14.10
N VAL A 114 9.40 -8.80 14.82
CA VAL A 114 9.40 -10.15 14.24
C VAL A 114 8.02 -10.52 13.70
N PHE A 115 6.96 -10.29 14.47
CA PHE A 115 5.59 -10.58 14.03
C PHE A 115 5.14 -9.65 12.89
N ALA A 116 5.54 -8.37 12.90
CA ALA A 116 5.26 -7.44 11.80
C ALA A 116 5.91 -7.93 10.50
N PHE A 117 7.16 -8.38 10.58
CA PHE A 117 7.90 -8.89 9.44
C PHE A 117 7.26 -10.16 8.88
N ILE A 118 7.03 -11.17 9.72
CA ILE A 118 6.41 -12.44 9.30
C ILE A 118 5.01 -12.19 8.72
N GLY A 119 4.19 -11.39 9.40
CA GLY A 119 2.85 -11.03 8.92
C GLY A 119 2.90 -10.28 7.59
N GLY A 120 3.85 -9.35 7.43
CA GLY A 120 4.09 -8.64 6.17
C GLY A 120 4.53 -9.57 5.04
N SER A 121 5.42 -10.52 5.30
CA SER A 121 5.85 -11.52 4.31
C SER A 121 4.68 -12.39 3.85
N ILE A 122 3.86 -12.89 4.78
CA ILE A 122 2.67 -13.70 4.44
C ILE A 122 1.66 -12.84 3.65
N MET A 123 1.42 -11.61 4.07
CA MET A 123 0.52 -10.67 3.38
C MET A 123 1.01 -10.39 1.95
N MET A 124 2.30 -10.13 1.78
CA MET A 124 2.89 -9.85 0.47
C MET A 124 2.82 -11.08 -0.44
N PHE A 125 3.15 -12.26 0.09
CA PHE A 125 3.02 -13.52 -0.63
C PHE A 125 1.57 -13.76 -1.09
N GLY A 126 0.60 -13.61 -0.18
CA GLY A 126 -0.83 -13.74 -0.51
C GLY A 126 -1.29 -12.73 -1.56
N ALA A 127 -0.88 -11.46 -1.45
CA ALA A 127 -1.21 -10.44 -2.44
C ALA A 127 -0.63 -10.75 -3.84
N ARG A 128 0.53 -11.42 -3.92
CA ARG A 128 1.11 -11.82 -5.20
C ARG A 128 0.46 -13.08 -5.76
N LEU A 129 0.12 -14.05 -4.91
CA LEU A 129 -0.66 -15.23 -5.31
C LEU A 129 -2.04 -14.85 -5.85
N ALA A 130 -2.72 -13.90 -5.21
CA ALA A 130 -4.02 -13.39 -5.65
C ALA A 130 -3.94 -12.50 -6.90
N GLY A 131 -2.72 -12.09 -7.32
CA GLY A 131 -2.52 -11.16 -8.44
C GLY A 131 -2.72 -9.69 -8.10
N GLY A 132 -2.95 -9.33 -6.84
CA GLY A 132 -3.28 -7.96 -6.42
C GLY A 132 -3.49 -7.80 -4.91
N CYS A 133 -3.67 -6.56 -4.49
CA CYS A 133 -3.87 -6.18 -3.09
C CYS A 133 -5.25 -5.52 -2.89
N PRO A 134 -5.69 -5.24 -1.65
CA PRO A 134 -7.01 -4.63 -1.41
C PRO A 134 -7.23 -3.30 -2.14
N SER A 135 -6.18 -2.48 -2.33
CA SER A 135 -6.30 -1.26 -3.15
C SER A 135 -6.45 -1.56 -4.64
N GLY A 136 -5.85 -2.64 -5.14
CA GLY A 136 -5.97 -3.08 -6.53
C GLY A 136 -7.31 -3.71 -6.87
N TYR A 137 -7.70 -4.76 -6.13
CA TYR A 137 -8.97 -5.45 -6.37
C TYR A 137 -10.15 -4.72 -5.73
N GLY A 138 -10.01 -4.25 -4.50
CA GLY A 138 -11.07 -3.58 -3.76
C GLY A 138 -11.41 -2.18 -4.25
N LEU A 139 -10.41 -1.33 -4.49
CA LEU A 139 -10.68 0.03 -4.99
C LEU A 139 -10.63 0.10 -6.52
N GLY A 140 -9.60 -0.51 -7.13
CA GLY A 140 -9.43 -0.51 -8.59
C GLY A 140 -10.46 -1.34 -9.35
N ALA A 141 -10.53 -2.64 -9.07
CA ALA A 141 -11.34 -3.57 -9.86
C ALA A 141 -12.85 -3.47 -9.56
N MET A 142 -13.25 -3.17 -8.31
CA MET A 142 -14.68 -2.99 -7.99
C MET A 142 -15.31 -1.77 -8.66
N VAL A 143 -14.58 -0.65 -8.80
CA VAL A 143 -15.08 0.54 -9.52
C VAL A 143 -15.31 0.23 -11.01
N GLN A 144 -14.60 -0.76 -11.55
CA GLN A 144 -14.79 -1.27 -12.91
C GLN A 144 -15.88 -2.35 -13.01
N MET A 145 -16.51 -2.72 -11.88
CA MET A 145 -17.43 -3.85 -11.77
C MET A 145 -16.82 -5.17 -12.27
N ALA A 146 -15.51 -5.33 -12.11
CA ALA A 146 -14.82 -6.54 -12.52
C ALA A 146 -15.15 -7.69 -11.56
N LEU A 147 -15.51 -8.85 -12.11
CA LEU A 147 -15.84 -10.05 -11.34
C LEU A 147 -14.71 -10.48 -10.40
N SER A 148 -13.47 -10.30 -10.83
CA SER A 148 -12.28 -10.58 -10.00
C SER A 148 -12.22 -9.72 -8.73
N GLY A 149 -12.67 -8.47 -8.79
CA GLY A 149 -12.79 -7.60 -7.62
C GLY A 149 -13.85 -8.08 -6.63
N LEU A 150 -14.94 -8.67 -7.11
CA LEU A 150 -16.04 -9.17 -6.26
C LEU A 150 -15.72 -10.52 -5.60
N ILE A 151 -14.87 -11.34 -6.20
CA ILE A 151 -14.51 -12.66 -5.67
C ILE A 151 -13.38 -12.58 -4.64
N VAL A 152 -12.42 -11.66 -4.85
CA VAL A 152 -11.18 -11.59 -4.07
C VAL A 152 -11.34 -10.75 -2.79
N VAL A 153 -12.32 -9.84 -2.75
CA VAL A 153 -12.60 -8.90 -1.64
C VAL A 153 -13.68 -9.46 -0.73
#